data_AF-A0A2J6S8P8-F1
#
_entry.id   AF-A0A2J6S8P8-F1
#
_cell.length_a   1.000
_cell.length_b   1.000
_cell.length_c   1.000
_cell.angle_alpha   90.00
_cell.angle_beta   90.00
_cell.angle_gamma   90.00
#
_symmetry.space_group_name_H-M   'P 1'
#
loop_
_entity.id
_entity.type
_entity.pdbx_description
1 polymer ?
#
loop_
_entity_poly.entity_id
_entity_poly.type
_entity_poly.pdbx_seq_one_letter_code
_entity_poly.pdbx_strand_id
1 'polypeptide(L)'
;MRPPGTPRQPLGEVSPNQRSRVVSARDHGIKIGAISRLEGLGDSTCRKIYKNASHQVSCITPSRTGAPSVLTPGDHRLIRRAIVINPKITAQQLFISCAPHSSKKTIYRYLKKSGI
;
A
#
# COMPACT_ATOMS: atom_id res chain seq x y z
N MET A 1 4.29 -4.97 -30.48
CA MET A 1 2.98 -4.49 -29.97
C MET A 1 2.45 -5.53 -28.98
N ARG A 2 2.00 -5.15 -27.78
CA ARG A 2 1.51 -6.10 -26.78
C ARG A 2 0.00 -6.35 -27.00
N PRO A 3 -0.49 -7.60 -27.02
CA PRO A 3 -1.89 -7.86 -27.33
C PRO A 3 -2.83 -7.33 -26.22
N PRO A 4 -4.02 -6.81 -26.60
CA PRO A 4 -5.01 -6.33 -25.64
C PRO A 4 -5.42 -7.45 -24.67
N GLY A 5 -5.53 -7.13 -23.38
CA GLY A 5 -5.90 -8.09 -22.32
C GLY A 5 -4.74 -8.82 -21.63
N THR A 6 -3.50 -8.68 -22.10
CA THR A 6 -2.35 -9.29 -21.41
C THR A 6 -2.08 -8.57 -20.08
N PRO A 7 -2.14 -9.24 -18.91
CA PRO A 7 -1.88 -8.61 -17.64
C PRO A 7 -0.47 -8.01 -17.62
N ARG A 8 -0.37 -6.74 -17.25
CA ARG A 8 0.93 -6.06 -17.17
C ARG A 8 1.71 -6.67 -16.02
N GLN A 9 2.94 -7.12 -16.28
CA GLN A 9 3.83 -7.49 -15.19
C GLN A 9 3.97 -6.29 -14.24
N PRO A 10 3.98 -6.52 -12.91
CA PRO A 10 4.14 -5.44 -11.96
C PRO A 10 5.43 -4.70 -12.29
N LEU A 11 5.36 -3.36 -12.36
CA LEU A 11 6.57 -2.56 -12.50
C LEU A 11 7.41 -2.80 -11.24
N GLY A 12 8.59 -3.38 -11.42
CA GLY A 12 9.55 -3.55 -10.33
C GLY A 12 9.88 -2.19 -9.71
N GLU A 13 9.91 -2.13 -8.39
CA GLU A 13 10.26 -0.91 -7.70
C GLU A 13 11.78 -0.67 -7.79
N VAL A 14 12.18 0.55 -8.17
CA VAL A 14 13.59 0.95 -8.12
C VAL A 14 14.06 0.98 -6.68
N SER A 15 15.16 0.27 -6.38
CA SER A 15 15.69 0.18 -5.01
C SER A 15 16.08 1.56 -4.44
N PRO A 16 16.00 1.77 -3.11
CA PRO A 16 16.42 3.03 -2.48
C PRO A 16 17.86 3.41 -2.82
N ASN A 17 18.80 2.46 -2.78
CA ASN A 17 20.21 2.69 -3.12
C ASN A 17 20.39 3.20 -4.54
N GLN A 18 19.65 2.62 -5.49
CA GLN A 18 19.67 3.03 -6.88
C GLN A 18 19.08 4.43 -7.07
N ARG A 19 18.03 4.78 -6.32
CA ARG A 19 17.50 6.15 -6.30
C ARG A 19 18.50 7.14 -5.72
N SER A 20 19.18 6.79 -4.63
CA SER A 20 20.23 7.64 -4.05
C SER A 20 21.34 7.92 -5.05
N ARG A 21 21.81 6.91 -5.80
CA ARG A 21 22.81 7.13 -6.86
C ARG A 21 22.32 8.07 -7.95
N VAL A 22 21.06 7.96 -8.38
CA VAL A 22 20.45 8.88 -9.36
C VAL A 22 20.42 10.31 -8.84
N VAL A 23 20.03 10.52 -7.58
CA VAL A 23 19.98 11.84 -6.95
C VAL A 23 21.38 12.43 -6.83
N SER A 24 22.32 11.69 -6.23
CA SER A 24 23.71 12.13 -6.08
C SER A 24 24.35 12.43 -7.43
N ALA A 25 24.23 11.56 -8.44
CA ALA A 25 24.77 11.83 -9.78
C ALA A 25 24.20 13.11 -10.38
N ARG A 26 22.91 13.41 -10.13
CA ARG A 26 22.29 14.62 -10.63
C ARG A 26 22.75 15.88 -9.89
N ASP A 27 22.94 15.80 -8.57
CA ASP A 27 23.48 16.89 -7.75
C ASP A 27 24.92 17.25 -8.17
N HIS A 28 25.69 16.25 -8.64
CA HIS A 28 27.02 16.45 -9.23
C HIS A 28 26.99 16.92 -10.70
N GLY A 29 25.81 17.28 -11.22
CA GLY A 29 25.67 17.88 -12.55
C GLY A 29 25.59 16.90 -13.72
N ILE A 30 25.57 15.59 -13.49
CA ILE A 30 25.51 14.59 -14.57
C ILE A 30 24.15 14.70 -15.31
N LYS A 31 24.18 14.62 -16.64
CA LYS A 31 22.97 14.68 -17.48
C LYS A 31 22.13 13.41 -17.29
N ILE A 32 20.81 13.57 -17.25
CA ILE A 32 19.85 12.46 -17.06
C ILE A 32 20.06 11.32 -18.05
N GLY A 33 20.33 11.62 -19.33
CA GLY A 33 20.55 10.59 -20.35
C GLY A 33 21.80 9.73 -20.10
N ALA A 34 22.80 10.24 -19.38
CA ALA A 34 23.97 9.45 -18.97
C ALA A 34 23.65 8.61 -17.73
N ILE A 35 22.95 9.18 -16.75
CA ILE A 35 22.49 8.47 -15.53
C ILE A 35 21.58 7.29 -15.90
N SER A 36 20.66 7.51 -16.85
CA SER A 36 19.75 6.52 -17.43
C SER A 36 20.47 5.28 -17.94
N ARG A 37 21.57 5.47 -18.71
CA ARG A 37 22.40 4.38 -19.23
C ARG A 37 23.18 3.67 -18.14
N LEU A 38 23.74 4.42 -17.17
CA LEU A 38 24.53 3.85 -16.07
C LEU A 38 23.68 2.99 -15.13
N GLU A 39 22.47 3.45 -14.81
CA GLU A 39 21.58 2.77 -13.85
C GLU A 39 20.58 1.82 -14.52
N GLY A 40 20.54 1.76 -15.87
CA GLY A 40 19.58 0.93 -16.61
C GLY A 40 18.12 1.35 -16.40
N LEU A 41 17.86 2.65 -16.19
CA LEU A 41 16.54 3.21 -15.92
C LEU A 41 16.07 4.08 -17.07
N GLY A 42 14.78 4.11 -17.37
CA GLY A 42 14.26 5.07 -18.35
C GLY A 42 14.43 6.52 -17.88
N ASP A 43 14.71 7.44 -18.81
CA ASP A 43 14.91 8.88 -18.54
C ASP A 43 13.77 9.48 -17.71
N SER A 44 12.52 9.08 -17.99
CA SER A 44 11.34 9.54 -17.27
C SER A 44 11.34 9.10 -15.80
N THR A 45 11.87 7.91 -15.51
CA THR A 45 12.04 7.38 -14.16
C THR A 45 13.10 8.19 -13.41
N CYS A 46 14.28 8.43 -14.01
CA CYS A 46 15.32 9.25 -13.39
C CYS A 46 14.83 10.67 -13.07
N ARG A 47 14.09 11.31 -13.99
CA ARG A 47 13.49 12.63 -13.75
C ARG A 47 12.51 12.62 -12.57
N LYS A 48 11.66 11.59 -12.47
CA LYS A 48 10.70 11.44 -11.36
C LYS A 48 11.40 11.21 -10.03
N ILE A 49 12.44 10.37 -10.00
CA ILE A 49 13.26 10.12 -8.80
C ILE A 49 13.82 11.44 -8.29
N TYR A 50 14.51 12.20 -9.15
CA TYR A 50 15.10 13.47 -8.77
C TYR A 50 14.06 14.50 -8.31
N LYS A 51 12.95 14.65 -9.06
CA LYS A 51 11.87 15.57 -8.69
C LYS A 51 11.26 15.26 -7.32
N ASN A 52 11.14 13.98 -6.97
CA ASN A 52 10.50 13.54 -5.73
C ASN A 52 11.47 13.44 -4.56
N ALA A 53 12.78 13.62 -4.78
CA ALA A 53 13.81 13.41 -3.76
C ALA A 53 13.59 14.28 -2.51
N SER A 54 13.14 15.53 -2.69
CA SER A 54 12.83 16.45 -1.59
C SER A 54 11.64 16.00 -0.72
N HIS A 55 10.76 15.16 -1.26
CA HIS A 55 9.58 14.67 -0.56
C HIS A 55 9.78 13.26 0.03
N GLN A 56 10.89 12.59 -0.29
CA GLN A 56 11.19 11.22 0.13
C GLN A 56 12.35 11.20 1.12
N VAL A 57 12.07 10.87 2.38
CA VAL A 57 13.12 10.58 3.34
C VAL A 57 13.85 9.30 2.91
N SER A 58 15.17 9.37 2.80
CA SER A 58 16.04 8.23 2.45
C SER A 58 15.73 7.58 1.09
N CYS A 59 15.15 8.32 0.13
CA CYS A 59 14.77 7.81 -1.19
C CYS A 59 13.77 6.63 -1.16
N ILE A 60 13.06 6.44 -0.04
CA ILE A 60 12.03 5.43 0.11
C ILE A 60 10.72 5.98 -0.46
N THR A 61 10.05 5.21 -1.32
CA THR A 61 8.74 5.61 -1.82
C THR A 61 7.71 5.26 -0.76
N PRO A 62 6.84 6.20 -0.37
CA PRO A 62 5.79 5.91 0.59
C PRO A 62 4.85 4.83 0.04
N SER A 63 4.45 3.90 0.90
CA SER A 63 3.43 2.92 0.57
C SER A 63 2.14 3.63 0.17
N ARG A 64 1.50 3.20 -0.91
CA ARG A 64 0.19 3.74 -1.29
C ARG A 64 -0.81 3.45 -0.17
N THR A 65 -1.49 4.48 0.31
CA THR A 65 -2.60 4.31 1.23
C THR A 65 -3.68 3.49 0.54
N GLY A 66 -4.02 2.33 1.12
CA GLY A 66 -5.08 1.48 0.62
C GLY A 66 -6.46 2.12 0.78
N ALA A 67 -7.47 1.50 0.17
CA ALA A 67 -8.85 1.88 0.42
C ALA A 67 -9.17 1.76 1.93
N PRO A 68 -10.02 2.64 2.48
CA PRO A 68 -10.45 2.53 3.86
C PRO A 68 -11.11 1.16 4.12
N SER A 69 -10.93 0.66 5.35
CA SER A 69 -11.59 -0.57 5.79
C SER A 69 -13.11 -0.38 5.76
N VAL A 70 -13.82 -1.41 5.31
CA VAL A 70 -15.30 -1.46 5.36
C VAL A 70 -15.80 -1.42 6.81
N LEU A 71 -15.08 -2.06 7.73
CA LEU A 71 -15.36 -1.94 9.15
C LEU A 71 -14.68 -0.70 9.70
N THR A 72 -15.48 0.15 10.33
CA THR A 72 -15.01 1.38 10.98
C THR A 72 -14.44 1.07 12.38
N PRO A 73 -13.64 1.97 12.97
CA PRO A 73 -13.22 1.84 14.37
C PRO A 73 -14.40 1.75 15.36
N GLY A 74 -15.54 2.37 15.03
CA GLY A 74 -16.77 2.27 15.82
C GLY A 74 -17.33 0.84 15.82
N ASP A 75 -17.38 0.20 14.66
CA ASP A 75 -17.83 -1.19 14.52
C ASP A 75 -16.93 -2.14 15.29
N HIS A 76 -15.61 -1.93 15.25
CA HIS A 76 -14.66 -2.71 16.03
C HIS A 76 -14.95 -2.65 17.53
N ARG A 77 -15.30 -1.45 18.05
CA ARG A 77 -15.65 -1.26 19.45
C ARG A 77 -16.97 -1.97 19.81
N LEU A 78 -17.98 -1.88 18.95
CA LEU A 78 -19.26 -2.56 19.15
C LEU A 78 -19.11 -4.08 19.15
N ILE A 79 -18.36 -4.63 18.17
CA ILE A 79 -18.09 -6.07 18.08
C ILE A 79 -17.37 -6.56 19.34
N ARG A 80 -16.31 -5.88 19.78
CA ARG A 80 -15.60 -6.26 21.01
C ARG A 80 -16.50 -6.21 22.24
N ARG A 81 -17.32 -5.17 22.37
CA ARG A 81 -18.27 -5.03 23.49
C ARG A 81 -19.29 -6.18 23.48
N ALA A 82 -19.83 -6.54 22.32
CA ALA A 82 -20.79 -7.63 22.19
C ALA A 82 -20.17 -8.99 22.57
N ILE A 83 -18.91 -9.23 22.22
CA ILE A 83 -18.17 -10.46 22.58
C ILE A 83 -17.88 -10.51 24.09
N VAL A 84 -17.51 -9.38 24.69
CA VAL A 84 -17.28 -9.32 26.15
C VAL A 84 -18.56 -9.60 26.93
N ILE A 85 -19.71 -9.08 26.46
CA ILE A 85 -21.01 -9.31 27.09
C ILE A 85 -21.47 -10.76 26.88
N ASN A 86 -21.27 -11.32 25.68
CA ASN A 86 -21.62 -12.70 25.36
C ASN A 86 -20.52 -13.36 24.52
N PRO A 87 -19.63 -14.17 25.13
CA PRO A 87 -18.51 -14.77 24.42
C PRO A 87 -18.91 -15.87 23.43
N LYS A 88 -20.14 -16.40 23.52
CA LYS A 88 -20.69 -17.39 22.58
C LYS A 88 -21.45 -16.76 21.41
N ILE A 89 -21.38 -15.44 21.24
CA ILE A 89 -22.07 -14.74 20.17
C ILE A 89 -21.57 -15.21 18.81
N THR A 90 -22.50 -15.49 17.90
CA THR A 90 -22.16 -15.95 16.55
C THR A 90 -21.78 -14.78 15.64
N ALA A 91 -20.96 -15.04 14.63
CA ALA A 91 -20.62 -14.04 13.61
C ALA A 91 -21.87 -13.51 12.87
N GLN A 92 -22.94 -14.32 12.75
CA GLN A 92 -24.21 -13.87 12.18
C GLN A 92 -24.89 -12.82 13.06
N GLN A 93 -24.91 -13.04 14.38
CA GLN A 93 -25.48 -12.09 15.32
C GLN A 93 -24.68 -10.78 15.33
N LEU A 94 -23.34 -10.86 15.34
CA LEU A 94 -22.46 -9.68 15.23
C LEU A 94 -22.69 -8.89 13.94
N PHE A 95 -22.94 -9.58 12.82
CA PHE A 95 -23.28 -8.94 11.56
C PHE A 95 -24.57 -8.12 11.67
N ILE A 96 -25.63 -8.72 12.18
CA ILE A 96 -26.94 -8.07 12.30
C ILE A 96 -26.88 -6.91 13.30
N SER A 97 -26.23 -7.10 14.45
CA SER A 97 -26.28 -6.14 15.56
C SER A 97 -25.26 -5.00 15.48
N CYS A 98 -24.08 -5.24 14.88
CA CYS A 98 -22.96 -4.31 14.96
C CYS A 98 -22.54 -3.73 13.61
N ALA A 99 -22.60 -4.51 12.52
CA ALA A 99 -22.07 -4.06 11.23
C ALA A 99 -22.85 -4.62 10.02
N PRO A 100 -24.15 -4.31 9.88
CA PRO A 100 -25.02 -4.85 8.82
C PRO A 100 -24.64 -4.34 7.41
N HIS A 101 -23.88 -3.26 7.33
CA HIS A 101 -23.36 -2.70 6.07
C HIS A 101 -22.11 -3.45 5.55
N SER A 102 -21.54 -4.36 6.35
CA SER A 102 -20.34 -5.12 5.99
C SER A 102 -20.69 -6.53 5.51
N SER A 103 -19.76 -7.28 4.91
CA SER A 103 -20.03 -8.70 4.63
C SER A 103 -19.75 -9.56 5.87
N LYS A 104 -20.49 -10.66 6.05
CA LYS A 104 -20.19 -11.66 7.10
C LYS A 104 -18.73 -12.16 7.03
N LYS A 105 -18.18 -12.28 5.82
CA LYS A 105 -16.77 -12.65 5.58
C LYS A 105 -15.79 -11.59 6.08
N THR A 106 -16.17 -10.31 6.04
CA THR A 106 -15.38 -9.20 6.59
C THR A 106 -15.29 -9.31 8.12
N ILE A 107 -16.40 -9.62 8.78
CA ILE A 107 -16.44 -9.82 10.24
C ILE A 107 -15.57 -11.02 10.63
N TYR A 108 -15.69 -12.16 9.94
CA TYR A 108 -14.80 -13.31 10.18
C TYR A 108 -13.33 -12.96 10.01
N ARG A 109 -12.98 -12.20 8.96
CA ARG A 109 -11.60 -11.74 8.74
C ARG A 109 -11.10 -10.86 9.88
N TYR A 110 -11.96 -9.98 10.38
CA TYR A 110 -11.65 -9.12 11.53
C TYR A 110 -11.43 -9.93 12.81
N LEU A 111 -12.30 -10.89 13.12
CA LEU A 111 -12.17 -11.77 14.29
C LEU A 111 -10.86 -12.54 14.24
N LYS A 112 -10.58 -13.21 13.11
CA LYS A 112 -9.32 -13.93 12.89
C LYS A 112 -8.08 -13.03 13.02
N LYS A 113 -8.13 -11.80 12.47
CA LYS A 113 -7.04 -10.83 12.59
C LYS A 113 -6.83 -10.35 14.03
N SER A 114 -7.91 -10.31 14.82
CA SER A 114 -7.89 -9.84 16.21
C SER A 114 -7.58 -10.94 17.22
N GLY A 115 -7.40 -12.19 16.78
CA GLY A 115 -7.16 -13.33 17.66
C GLY A 115 -8.39 -13.78 18.45
N ILE A 116 -9.59 -13.54 17.92
CA ILE A 116 -10.88 -13.94 18.50
C ILE A 116 -11.49 -15.06 17.67
#